data_AF-A0A255DC48-F1
#
_entry.id   AF-A0A255DC48-F1
#
_cell.length_a   1.000
_cell.length_b   1.000
_cell.length_c   1.000
_cell.angle_alpha   90.00
_cell.angle_beta   90.00
_cell.angle_gamma   90.00
#
_symmetry.space_group_name_H-M   'P 1'
#
loop_
_entity.id
_entity.type
_entity.pdbx_description
1 polymer ?
#
loop_
_entity_poly.entity_id
_entity_poly.type
_entity_poly.pdbx_seq_one_letter_code
_entity_poly.pdbx_strand_id
1 'polypeptide(L)'
;MPDKRCCSECFGDPGLRNSIIPSLADADAPDAIGTCDYCGTQSARLVAPLLLRESFEIILDAYEVSDDGRPLVQWLRDDWRLFGHRAMDDAHAKELLADVLDNGEIVRKSFRPSDQYESESLRRWSDLRDEMMHRNRWFLNEPIDLDRLRQLLDMLIAPAEDIPRRWYRSRLLADVKPYALEEMGAPPHRLAGHGRANPAGIPYLYLGSEAETAVAETRPHTGEHACVATFDIPAIRAVDLRDPRGQISPFILSDAEEVSQLRADLPLLERLGDELTKPVLPRGGVCCMNR
;
A
#
# COMPACT_ATOMS: atom_id res chain seq x y z
N MET A 1 11.74 -11.59 35.10
CA MET A 1 11.28 -10.22 34.76
C MET A 1 9.75 -10.29 34.69
N PRO A 2 8.97 -9.23 34.94
CA PRO A 2 7.54 -9.31 34.64
C PRO A 2 7.38 -9.73 33.17
N ASP A 3 6.46 -10.64 32.89
CA ASP A 3 6.19 -11.16 31.55
C ASP A 3 5.56 -10.05 30.71
N LYS A 4 6.39 -9.13 30.20
CA LYS A 4 5.95 -8.02 29.35
C LYS A 4 5.18 -8.56 28.16
N ARG A 5 4.08 -7.89 27.82
CA ARG A 5 3.24 -8.24 26.67
C ARG A 5 3.16 -7.09 25.66
N CYS A 6 3.21 -7.47 24.40
CA CYS A 6 3.09 -6.56 23.26
C CYS A 6 1.70 -6.69 22.60
N CYS A 7 1.39 -5.80 21.67
CA CYS A 7 0.16 -5.84 20.88
C CYS A 7 0.41 -5.50 19.41
N SER A 8 -0.60 -5.68 18.56
CA SER A 8 -0.51 -5.38 17.12
C SER A 8 -0.08 -3.94 16.82
N GLU A 9 -0.52 -2.98 17.63
CA GLU A 9 -0.15 -1.57 17.44
C GLU A 9 1.34 -1.31 17.62
N CYS A 10 2.09 -2.17 18.33
CA CYS A 10 3.55 -2.03 18.40
C CYS A 10 4.19 -2.14 17.02
N PHE A 11 3.61 -2.97 16.15
CA PHE A 11 4.17 -3.30 14.84
C PHE A 11 3.48 -2.52 13.72
N GLY A 12 2.17 -2.32 13.79
CA GLY A 12 1.41 -1.66 12.74
C GLY A 12 1.13 -2.55 11.52
N ASP A 13 1.38 -3.86 11.62
CA ASP A 13 1.22 -4.83 10.53
C ASP A 13 -0.18 -5.48 10.51
N PRO A 14 -0.86 -5.54 9.34
CA PRO A 14 -2.18 -6.16 9.22
C PRO A 14 -2.21 -7.67 9.49
N GLY A 15 -1.19 -8.43 9.09
CA GLY A 15 -1.14 -9.88 9.30
C GLY A 15 -0.96 -10.24 10.76
N LEU A 16 -0.11 -9.51 11.48
CA LEU A 16 0.02 -9.63 12.93
C LEU A 16 -1.30 -9.26 13.63
N ARG A 17 -1.95 -8.17 13.22
CA ARG A 17 -3.21 -7.69 13.81
C ARG A 17 -4.36 -8.68 13.61
N ASN A 18 -4.53 -9.18 12.40
CA ASN A 18 -5.75 -9.87 11.99
C ASN A 18 -5.62 -11.40 12.10
N SER A 19 -4.40 -11.95 12.03
CA SER A 19 -4.17 -13.39 11.97
C SER A 19 -3.30 -13.92 13.11
N ILE A 20 -2.06 -13.44 13.23
CA ILE A 20 -1.05 -14.07 14.09
C ILE A 20 -1.30 -13.79 15.58
N ILE A 21 -1.45 -12.53 15.98
CA ILE A 21 -1.69 -12.21 17.40
C ILE A 21 -3.02 -12.80 17.89
N PRO A 22 -4.13 -12.72 17.12
CA PRO A 22 -5.36 -13.41 17.48
C PRO A 22 -5.26 -14.92 17.65
N SER A 23 -4.39 -15.62 16.90
CA SER A 23 -4.24 -17.07 16.99
C SER A 23 -3.32 -17.52 18.14
N LEU A 24 -2.38 -16.66 18.54
CA LEU A 24 -1.42 -16.95 19.61
C LEU A 24 -1.85 -16.45 20.99
N ALA A 25 -2.65 -15.39 21.04
CA ALA A 25 -3.18 -14.88 22.30
C ALA A 25 -4.19 -15.87 22.87
N ASP A 26 -3.95 -16.32 24.11
CA ASP A 26 -4.91 -17.12 24.86
C ASP A 26 -6.15 -16.26 25.16
N ALA A 27 -7.24 -16.51 24.43
CA ALA A 27 -8.47 -15.72 24.53
C ALA A 27 -9.14 -15.86 25.90
N ASP A 28 -8.88 -16.95 26.63
CA ASP A 28 -9.45 -17.23 27.94
C ASP A 28 -8.55 -16.74 29.09
N ALA A 29 -7.35 -16.25 28.77
CA ALA A 29 -6.46 -15.66 29.76
C ALA A 29 -7.07 -14.35 30.32
N PRO A 30 -7.06 -14.16 31.65
CA PRO A 30 -7.67 -12.98 32.29
C PRO A 30 -6.99 -11.66 31.89
N ASP A 31 -5.79 -11.72 31.31
CA ASP A 31 -4.97 -10.60 30.83
C ASP A 31 -4.81 -10.60 29.30
N ALA A 32 -5.70 -11.27 28.57
CA ALA A 32 -5.73 -11.31 27.10
C ALA A 32 -5.98 -9.92 26.48
N ILE A 33 -6.72 -9.06 27.18
CA ILE A 33 -6.95 -7.65 26.80
C ILE A 33 -6.45 -6.77 27.93
N GLY A 34 -5.58 -5.82 27.62
CA GLY A 34 -4.98 -4.95 28.63
C GLY A 34 -4.28 -3.74 28.06
N THR A 35 -3.37 -3.17 28.83
CA THR A 35 -2.47 -2.09 28.38
C THR A 35 -1.16 -2.71 27.94
N CYS A 36 -0.71 -2.39 26.73
CA CYS A 36 0.55 -2.91 26.21
C CYS A 36 1.75 -2.33 26.96
N ASP A 37 2.70 -3.20 27.35
CA ASP A 37 3.89 -2.82 28.11
C ASP A 37 4.94 -2.06 27.29
N TYR A 38 4.82 -2.06 25.96
CA TYR A 38 5.77 -1.40 25.04
C TYR A 38 5.20 -0.08 24.53
N CYS A 39 4.08 -0.14 23.81
CA CYS A 39 3.53 1.04 23.14
C CYS A 39 2.50 1.80 23.99
N GLY A 40 2.05 1.22 25.11
CA GLY A 40 1.07 1.84 26.02
C GLY A 40 -0.36 1.88 25.50
N THR A 41 -0.66 1.20 24.38
CA THR A 41 -2.03 1.12 23.85
C THR A 41 -2.93 0.42 24.86
N GLN A 42 -4.03 1.07 25.21
CA GLN A 42 -5.03 0.55 26.15
C GLN A 42 -6.04 -0.34 25.44
N SER A 43 -6.64 -1.27 26.19
CA SER A 43 -7.68 -2.19 25.69
C SER A 43 -7.24 -2.98 24.44
N ALA A 44 -5.95 -3.27 24.32
CA ALA A 44 -5.37 -4.00 23.21
C ALA A 44 -5.32 -5.49 23.53
N ARG A 45 -5.44 -6.34 22.50
CA ARG A 45 -5.13 -7.77 22.64
C ARG A 45 -3.63 -7.95 22.83
N LEU A 46 -3.27 -8.64 23.89
CA LEU A 46 -1.89 -8.79 24.35
C LEU A 46 -1.34 -10.18 24.04
N VAL A 47 -0.06 -10.24 23.69
CA VAL A 47 0.67 -11.49 23.45
C VAL A 47 2.08 -11.39 24.04
N ALA A 48 2.59 -12.51 24.54
CA ALA A 48 3.98 -12.62 24.93
C ALA A 48 4.88 -12.46 23.68
N PRO A 49 5.84 -11.53 23.65
CA PRO A 49 6.70 -11.28 22.48
C PRO A 49 7.34 -12.55 21.93
N LEU A 50 7.79 -13.43 22.81
CA LEU A 50 8.43 -14.70 22.48
C LEU A 50 7.58 -15.60 21.57
N LEU A 51 6.25 -15.54 21.65
CA LEU A 51 5.37 -16.34 20.80
C LEU A 51 5.41 -15.90 19.33
N LEU A 52 5.86 -14.68 19.05
CA LEU A 52 6.00 -14.16 17.69
C LEU A 52 7.32 -14.57 17.03
N ARG A 53 8.22 -15.25 17.76
CA ARG A 53 9.58 -15.58 17.29
C ARG A 53 9.57 -16.27 15.94
N GLU A 54 8.81 -17.36 15.78
CA GLU A 54 8.80 -18.16 14.55
C GLU A 54 8.39 -17.31 13.34
N SER A 55 7.39 -16.44 13.49
CA SER A 55 6.95 -15.55 12.41
C SER A 55 7.98 -14.48 12.07
N PHE A 56 8.74 -14.00 13.05
CA PHE A 56 9.84 -13.05 12.82
C PHE A 56 11.04 -13.73 12.17
N GLU A 57 11.43 -14.93 12.60
CA GLU A 57 12.59 -15.67 12.06
C GLU A 57 12.50 -15.84 10.55
N ILE A 58 11.32 -16.20 10.01
CA ILE A 58 11.07 -16.29 8.56
C ILE A 58 11.44 -14.98 7.82
N ILE A 59 11.07 -13.84 8.39
CA ILE A 59 11.37 -12.53 7.80
C ILE A 59 12.85 -12.21 7.96
N LEU A 60 13.45 -12.54 9.10
CA LEU A 60 14.85 -12.24 9.40
C LEU A 60 15.81 -13.07 8.55
N ASP A 61 15.41 -14.26 8.12
CA ASP A 61 16.19 -15.10 7.20
C ASP A 61 16.37 -14.46 5.81
N ALA A 62 15.55 -13.47 5.45
CA ALA A 62 15.74 -12.64 4.26
C ALA A 62 16.87 -11.57 4.41
N TYR A 63 17.47 -11.48 5.59
CA TYR A 63 18.55 -10.54 5.92
C TYR A 63 19.78 -11.29 6.44
N GLU A 64 20.96 -10.72 6.20
CA GLU A 64 22.21 -11.25 6.71
C GLU A 64 23.01 -10.19 7.45
N VAL A 65 23.84 -10.64 8.40
CA VAL A 65 24.71 -9.76 9.18
C VAL A 65 25.78 -9.15 8.25
N SER A 66 25.99 -7.85 8.35
CA SER A 66 26.98 -7.13 7.55
C SER A 66 27.54 -5.94 8.32
N ASP A 67 28.87 -5.78 8.29
CA ASP A 67 29.57 -4.69 8.97
C ASP A 67 29.23 -3.30 8.39
N ASP A 68 28.97 -3.24 7.08
CA ASP A 68 28.53 -2.02 6.36
C ASP A 68 27.00 -1.86 6.32
N GLY A 69 26.29 -2.71 7.07
CA GLY A 69 24.83 -2.71 7.13
C GLY A 69 24.25 -1.62 8.03
N ARG A 70 22.95 -1.73 8.27
CA ARG A 70 22.21 -0.88 9.22
C ARG A 70 21.43 -1.71 10.24
N PRO A 71 20.98 -1.12 11.36
CA PRO A 71 20.20 -1.84 12.36
C PRO A 71 18.93 -2.47 11.77
N LEU A 72 18.60 -3.69 12.22
CA LEU A 72 17.48 -4.47 11.71
C LEU A 72 16.13 -3.73 11.82
N VAL A 73 15.89 -3.01 12.93
CA VAL A 73 14.68 -2.19 13.11
C VAL A 73 14.49 -1.18 11.97
N GLN A 74 15.57 -0.62 11.42
CA GLN A 74 15.48 0.32 10.30
C GLN A 74 15.12 -0.39 9.00
N TRP A 75 15.66 -1.59 8.74
CA TRP A 75 15.20 -2.46 7.65
C TRP A 75 13.72 -2.77 7.77
N LEU A 76 13.28 -3.26 8.91
CA LEU A 76 11.88 -3.63 9.10
C LEU A 76 10.92 -2.44 8.96
N ARG A 77 11.36 -1.25 9.39
CA ARG A 77 10.59 -0.01 9.22
C ARG A 77 10.48 0.40 7.76
N ASP A 78 11.58 0.42 7.02
CA ASP A 78 11.53 0.90 5.63
C ASP A 78 10.98 -0.14 4.66
N ASP A 79 11.25 -1.42 4.88
CA ASP A 79 10.81 -2.50 3.98
C ASP A 79 9.34 -2.87 4.22
N TRP A 80 8.84 -2.76 5.46
CA TRP A 80 7.54 -3.31 5.86
C TRP A 80 6.67 -2.31 6.66
N ARG A 81 7.10 -1.05 6.81
CA ARG A 81 6.42 -0.02 7.63
C ARG A 81 6.17 -0.46 9.09
N LEU A 82 6.99 -1.35 9.64
CA LEU A 82 6.85 -1.76 11.02
C LEU A 82 7.20 -0.63 12.00
N PHE A 83 6.66 -0.76 13.22
CA PHE A 83 6.92 0.12 14.35
C PHE A 83 6.43 1.56 14.14
N GLY A 84 5.38 1.76 13.34
CA GLY A 84 4.82 3.08 13.03
C GLY A 84 4.15 3.79 14.22
N HIS A 85 3.96 3.13 15.36
CA HIS A 85 3.37 3.73 16.54
C HIS A 85 4.29 4.76 17.19
N ARG A 86 3.72 5.88 17.67
CA ARG A 86 4.48 7.03 18.22
C ARG A 86 5.43 6.70 19.38
N ALA A 87 5.12 5.65 20.13
CA ALA A 87 5.93 5.18 21.26
C ALA A 87 7.02 4.18 20.86
N MET A 88 7.00 3.69 19.61
CA MET A 88 7.93 2.68 19.10
C MET A 88 9.06 3.36 18.33
N ASP A 89 9.83 4.18 19.03
CA ASP A 89 11.11 4.69 18.51
C ASP A 89 12.13 3.54 18.35
N ASP A 90 13.31 3.84 17.80
CA ASP A 90 14.33 2.82 17.56
C ASP A 90 14.79 2.10 18.83
N ALA A 91 14.73 2.72 20.01
CA ALA A 91 15.12 2.08 21.26
C ALA A 91 14.05 1.08 21.72
N HIS A 92 12.78 1.49 21.75
CA HIS A 92 11.66 0.64 22.16
C HIS A 92 11.40 -0.49 21.16
N ALA A 93 11.58 -0.23 19.85
CA ALA A 93 11.48 -1.27 18.82
C ALA A 93 12.62 -2.29 18.94
N LYS A 94 13.85 -1.86 19.26
CA LYS A 94 14.96 -2.78 19.53
C LYS A 94 14.72 -3.61 20.78
N GLU A 95 14.19 -3.01 21.85
CA GLU A 95 13.83 -3.73 23.07
C GLU A 95 12.78 -4.80 22.79
N LEU A 96 11.68 -4.43 22.11
CA LEU A 96 10.64 -5.39 21.74
C LEU A 96 11.19 -6.51 20.85
N LEU A 97 12.00 -6.18 19.84
CA LEU A 97 12.57 -7.18 18.94
C LEU A 97 13.55 -8.12 19.68
N ALA A 98 14.30 -7.61 20.66
CA ALA A 98 15.14 -8.42 21.51
C ALA A 98 14.32 -9.41 22.35
N ASP A 99 13.17 -8.98 22.86
CA ASP A 99 12.26 -9.82 23.65
C ASP A 99 11.48 -10.83 22.77
N VAL A 100 11.15 -10.47 21.52
CA VAL A 100 10.57 -11.41 20.52
C VAL A 100 11.55 -12.54 20.19
N LEU A 101 12.81 -12.18 19.92
CA LEU A 101 13.84 -13.12 19.49
C LEU A 101 14.56 -13.79 20.65
N ASP A 102 14.31 -13.34 21.89
CA ASP A 102 15.07 -13.71 23.11
C ASP A 102 16.58 -13.60 22.90
N ASN A 103 16.97 -12.52 22.21
CA ASN A 103 18.35 -12.31 21.78
C ASN A 103 18.69 -10.82 21.77
N GLY A 104 19.29 -10.34 22.86
CA GLY A 104 19.72 -8.95 22.96
C GLY A 104 20.91 -8.57 22.09
N GLU A 105 21.67 -9.54 21.57
CA GLU A 105 22.83 -9.28 20.71
C GLU A 105 22.42 -9.06 19.26
N ILE A 106 21.39 -9.76 18.77
CA ILE A 106 20.98 -9.65 17.37
C ILE A 106 20.58 -8.22 17.01
N VAL A 107 19.87 -7.51 17.90
CA VAL A 107 19.40 -6.13 17.68
C VAL A 107 20.53 -5.08 17.74
N ARG A 108 21.73 -5.49 18.18
CA ARG A 108 22.95 -4.65 18.20
C ARG A 108 23.78 -4.79 16.94
N LYS A 109 23.54 -5.82 16.13
CA LYS A 109 24.25 -6.04 14.87
C LYS A 109 23.67 -5.17 13.75
N SER A 110 24.48 -5.01 12.72
CA SER A 110 24.09 -4.42 11.44
C SER A 110 23.75 -5.52 10.45
N PHE A 111 22.78 -5.24 9.59
CA PHE A 111 22.25 -6.18 8.60
C PHE A 111 22.18 -5.53 7.23
N ARG A 112 22.07 -6.38 6.21
CA ARG A 112 21.65 -6.04 4.87
C ARG A 112 20.69 -7.12 4.36
N PRO A 113 19.84 -6.84 3.37
CA PRO A 113 19.10 -7.88 2.66
C PRO A 113 20.07 -8.93 2.10
N SER A 114 19.70 -10.21 2.21
CA SER A 114 20.53 -11.33 1.76
C SER A 114 20.60 -11.36 0.23
N ASP A 115 21.81 -11.53 -0.32
CA ASP A 115 22.00 -11.77 -1.75
C ASP A 115 21.64 -13.21 -2.14
N GLN A 116 21.44 -14.11 -1.17
CA GLN A 116 21.14 -15.53 -1.42
C GLN A 116 19.79 -15.73 -2.10
N TYR A 117 18.86 -14.81 -1.84
CA TYR A 117 17.52 -14.78 -2.41
C TYR A 117 17.36 -13.58 -3.35
N GLU A 118 18.43 -13.21 -4.08
CA GLU A 118 18.38 -12.12 -5.06
C GLU A 118 17.28 -12.41 -6.08
N SER A 119 16.11 -11.84 -5.81
CA SER A 119 14.93 -11.95 -6.65
C SER A 119 15.11 -11.02 -7.85
N GLU A 120 14.88 -11.54 -9.05
CA GLU A 120 15.02 -10.80 -10.31
C GLU A 120 14.07 -9.59 -10.46
N SER A 121 13.27 -9.22 -9.46
CA SER A 121 12.10 -8.36 -9.69
C SER A 121 12.35 -6.84 -9.72
N LEU A 122 13.54 -6.32 -9.40
CA LEU A 122 13.79 -4.86 -9.43
C LEU A 122 14.64 -4.33 -10.58
N ARG A 123 15.01 -5.17 -11.54
CA ARG A 123 15.43 -4.66 -12.86
C ARG A 123 14.23 -4.39 -13.78
N ARG A 124 13.01 -4.77 -13.40
CA ARG A 124 11.88 -4.82 -14.34
C ARG A 124 11.09 -3.52 -14.50
N TRP A 125 10.90 -2.64 -13.50
CA TRP A 125 10.02 -1.46 -13.74
C TRP A 125 10.65 -0.33 -14.58
N SER A 126 11.87 0.09 -14.27
CA SER A 126 12.55 1.12 -15.06
C SER A 126 12.72 0.66 -16.50
N ASP A 127 13.08 -0.61 -16.66
CA ASP A 127 13.40 -1.20 -17.95
C ASP A 127 12.11 -1.51 -18.72
N LEU A 128 11.05 -1.98 -18.06
CA LEU A 128 9.70 -2.10 -18.63
C LEU A 128 9.16 -0.74 -19.08
N ARG A 129 9.30 0.30 -18.25
CA ARG A 129 8.87 1.65 -18.61
C ARG A 129 9.68 2.17 -19.79
N ASP A 130 11.01 2.06 -19.76
CA ASP A 130 11.89 2.45 -20.87
C ASP A 130 11.50 1.70 -22.14
N GLU A 131 11.26 0.40 -22.04
CA GLU A 131 10.82 -0.42 -23.15
C GLU A 131 9.46 0.02 -23.70
N MET A 132 8.45 0.18 -22.84
CA MET A 132 7.11 0.60 -23.26
C MET A 132 7.08 2.02 -23.85
N MET A 133 7.91 2.93 -23.32
CA MET A 133 7.94 4.33 -23.71
C MET A 133 8.84 4.60 -24.92
N HIS A 134 9.96 3.88 -25.05
CA HIS A 134 11.03 4.20 -25.99
C HIS A 134 11.39 3.06 -26.94
N ARG A 135 10.90 1.82 -26.73
CA ARG A 135 11.27 0.66 -27.56
C ARG A 135 10.07 -0.05 -28.18
N ASN A 136 9.35 -0.88 -27.41
CA ASN A 136 8.25 -1.70 -27.91
C ASN A 136 7.08 -1.75 -26.92
N ARG A 137 6.10 -0.88 -27.15
CA ARG A 137 4.89 -0.78 -26.34
C ARG A 137 3.99 -2.02 -26.42
N TRP A 138 4.06 -2.79 -27.50
CA TRP A 138 3.07 -3.82 -27.82
C TRP A 138 3.60 -5.25 -27.61
N PHE A 139 4.91 -5.45 -27.73
CA PHE A 139 5.55 -6.75 -27.51
C PHE A 139 6.81 -6.55 -26.66
N LEU A 140 6.65 -6.74 -25.36
CA LEU A 140 7.74 -6.64 -24.39
C LEU A 140 8.73 -7.79 -24.59
N ASN A 141 10.02 -7.52 -24.46
CA ASN A 141 11.08 -8.52 -24.53
C ASN A 141 11.01 -9.48 -23.33
N GLU A 142 10.62 -8.96 -22.15
CA GLU A 142 10.25 -9.77 -20.99
C GLU A 142 8.75 -9.56 -20.69
N PRO A 143 7.92 -10.61 -20.73
CA PRO A 143 6.51 -10.47 -20.40
C PRO A 143 6.34 -10.13 -18.93
N ILE A 144 5.37 -9.26 -18.63
CA ILE A 144 4.93 -9.03 -17.24
C ILE A 144 4.36 -10.34 -16.72
N ASP A 145 4.83 -10.78 -15.56
CA ASP A 145 4.22 -11.89 -14.83
C ASP A 145 2.87 -11.44 -14.25
N LEU A 146 1.82 -11.67 -15.03
CA LEU A 146 0.45 -11.29 -14.67
C LEU A 146 -0.10 -12.13 -13.52
N ASP A 147 0.38 -13.37 -13.36
CA ASP A 147 -0.05 -14.25 -12.28
C ASP A 147 0.53 -13.77 -10.94
N ARG A 148 1.83 -13.41 -10.91
CA ARG A 148 2.45 -12.77 -9.76
C ARG A 148 1.81 -11.43 -9.44
N LEU A 149 1.58 -10.57 -10.44
CA LEU A 149 0.90 -9.29 -10.24
C LEU A 149 -0.50 -9.48 -9.64
N ARG A 150 -1.25 -10.47 -10.11
CA ARG A 150 -2.57 -10.79 -9.55
C ARG A 150 -2.47 -11.20 -8.08
N GLN A 151 -1.52 -12.06 -7.71
CA GLN A 151 -1.31 -12.46 -6.31
C GLN A 151 -1.03 -11.23 -5.43
N LEU A 152 -0.18 -10.32 -5.89
CA LEU A 152 0.15 -9.08 -5.18
C LEU A 152 -1.07 -8.17 -5.01
N LEU A 153 -1.87 -7.98 -6.07
CA LEU A 153 -3.09 -7.16 -6.03
C LEU A 153 -4.18 -7.79 -5.16
N ASP A 154 -4.25 -9.13 -5.09
CA ASP A 154 -5.18 -9.84 -4.22
C ASP A 154 -4.87 -9.61 -2.74
N MET A 155 -3.60 -9.40 -2.37
CA MET A 155 -3.22 -9.00 -1.00
C MET A 155 -3.56 -7.55 -0.66
N LEU A 156 -3.88 -6.72 -1.66
CA LEU A 156 -4.20 -5.30 -1.53
C LEU A 156 -5.70 -5.02 -1.68
N ILE A 157 -6.54 -6.05 -1.62
CA ILE A 157 -7.98 -5.86 -1.64
C ILE A 157 -8.40 -5.17 -0.35
N ALA A 158 -8.96 -3.96 -0.47
CA ALA A 158 -9.50 -3.24 0.67
C ALA A 158 -10.70 -3.98 1.27
N PRO A 159 -10.84 -4.01 2.60
CA PRO A 159 -12.05 -4.47 3.27
C PRO A 159 -13.27 -3.70 2.76
N ALA A 160 -14.39 -4.38 2.55
CA ALA A 160 -15.58 -3.78 1.95
C ALA A 160 -16.19 -2.68 2.85
N GLU A 161 -16.02 -2.82 4.15
CA GLU A 161 -16.40 -1.86 5.19
C GLU A 161 -15.60 -0.54 5.14
N ASP A 162 -14.37 -0.58 4.63
CA ASP A 162 -13.49 0.58 4.53
C ASP A 162 -13.76 1.41 3.26
N ILE A 163 -14.53 0.85 2.32
CA ILE A 163 -14.90 1.51 1.06
C ILE A 163 -16.21 2.28 1.28
N PRO A 164 -16.19 3.63 1.19
CA PRO A 164 -17.42 4.42 1.29
C PRO A 164 -18.43 3.99 0.24
N ARG A 165 -19.73 3.97 0.58
CA ARG A 165 -20.78 3.73 -0.42
C ARG A 165 -21.06 4.95 -1.28
N ARG A 166 -20.78 6.14 -0.76
CA ARG A 166 -21.05 7.40 -1.42
C ARG A 166 -19.78 7.97 -2.03
N TRP A 167 -19.85 8.29 -3.30
CA TRP A 167 -18.78 8.86 -4.09
C TRP A 167 -19.27 10.05 -4.90
N TYR A 168 -18.34 10.84 -5.41
CA TYR A 168 -18.64 12.09 -6.09
C TYR A 168 -17.93 12.17 -7.42
N ARG A 169 -18.59 12.81 -8.38
CA ARG A 169 -17.95 13.20 -9.64
C ARG A 169 -18.22 14.65 -9.93
N SER A 170 -17.18 15.37 -10.35
CA SER A 170 -17.28 16.73 -10.85
C SER A 170 -17.15 16.77 -12.38
N ARG A 171 -17.84 17.72 -13.01
CA ARG A 171 -17.62 18.12 -14.41
C ARG A 171 -17.69 19.64 -14.50
N LEU A 172 -16.74 20.26 -15.22
CA LEU A 172 -16.83 21.69 -15.55
C LEU A 172 -18.06 21.94 -16.42
N LEU A 173 -18.83 22.96 -16.08
CA LEU A 173 -19.99 23.38 -16.86
C LEU A 173 -19.55 24.06 -18.15
N ALA A 174 -20.06 23.57 -19.28
CA ALA A 174 -19.88 24.22 -20.57
C ALA A 174 -20.83 25.41 -20.78
N ASP A 175 -21.93 25.46 -20.01
CA ASP A 175 -22.98 26.49 -20.08
C ASP A 175 -23.62 26.66 -18.69
N VAL A 176 -24.53 27.61 -18.51
CA VAL A 176 -25.19 27.93 -17.23
C VAL A 176 -26.01 26.74 -16.68
N LYS A 177 -26.45 25.83 -17.55
CA LYS A 177 -27.30 24.70 -17.17
C LYS A 177 -26.48 23.54 -16.58
N PRO A 178 -26.83 23.05 -15.37
CA PRO A 178 -26.25 21.82 -14.82
C PRO A 178 -26.50 20.59 -15.71
N TYR A 179 -25.54 19.66 -15.71
CA TYR A 179 -25.69 18.36 -16.36
C TYR A 179 -26.79 17.54 -15.69
N ALA A 180 -27.59 16.83 -16.49
CA ALA A 180 -28.52 15.84 -15.96
C ALA A 180 -27.75 14.62 -15.41
N LEU A 181 -28.38 13.82 -14.54
CA LEU A 181 -27.70 12.68 -13.90
C LEU A 181 -27.21 11.65 -14.92
N GLU A 182 -27.95 11.46 -16.01
CA GLU A 182 -27.61 10.54 -17.10
C GLU A 182 -26.34 10.98 -17.84
N GLU A 183 -26.01 12.28 -17.77
CA GLU A 183 -24.81 12.86 -18.36
C GLU A 183 -23.61 12.81 -17.41
N MET A 184 -23.80 12.45 -16.15
CA MET A 184 -22.73 12.37 -15.14
C MET A 184 -22.04 11.00 -15.10
N GLY A 185 -22.53 10.01 -15.85
CA GLY A 185 -21.92 8.68 -16.02
C GLY A 185 -20.68 8.67 -16.93
N ALA A 186 -20.01 7.52 -17.05
CA ALA A 186 -18.78 7.38 -17.85
C ALA A 186 -18.97 7.95 -19.28
N PRO A 187 -17.94 8.57 -19.88
CA PRO A 187 -18.07 9.12 -21.23
C PRO A 187 -18.46 8.02 -22.23
N PRO A 188 -19.22 8.32 -23.29
CA PRO A 188 -19.47 7.36 -24.36
C PRO A 188 -18.14 6.89 -24.98
N HIS A 189 -18.07 5.64 -25.47
CA HIS A 189 -16.85 5.06 -26.08
C HIS A 189 -16.14 6.00 -27.07
N ARG A 190 -16.91 6.67 -27.94
CA ARG A 190 -16.40 7.63 -28.95
C ARG A 190 -15.76 8.91 -28.38
N LEU A 191 -16.04 9.25 -27.13
CA LEU A 191 -15.50 10.40 -26.41
C LEU A 191 -14.53 10.00 -25.29
N ALA A 192 -14.31 8.70 -25.08
CA ALA A 192 -13.39 8.20 -24.07
C ALA A 192 -11.94 8.49 -24.52
N GLY A 193 -11.36 9.56 -23.99
CA GLY A 193 -9.95 9.88 -24.16
C GLY A 193 -9.04 8.99 -23.32
N HIS A 194 -7.73 9.23 -23.42
CA HIS A 194 -6.76 8.62 -22.50
C HIS A 194 -6.93 9.22 -21.09
N GLY A 195 -7.17 8.36 -20.11
CA GLY A 195 -7.09 8.72 -18.69
C GLY A 195 -5.86 8.07 -18.04
N ARG A 196 -5.79 8.14 -16.70
CA ARG A 196 -4.66 7.58 -15.92
C ARG A 196 -4.60 6.06 -16.09
N ALA A 197 -5.74 5.41 -15.97
CA ALA A 197 -5.86 3.94 -16.04
C ALA A 197 -6.45 3.43 -17.36
N ASN A 198 -7.23 4.24 -18.08
CA ASN A 198 -7.96 3.78 -19.26
C ASN A 198 -7.29 4.22 -20.57
N PRO A 199 -7.17 3.32 -21.57
CA PRO A 199 -6.80 3.70 -22.93
C PRO A 199 -7.96 4.44 -23.62
N ALA A 200 -7.64 5.20 -24.67
CA ALA A 200 -8.65 5.86 -25.50
C ALA A 200 -9.61 4.82 -26.11
N GLY A 201 -10.90 5.14 -26.15
CA GLY A 201 -11.98 4.27 -26.61
C GLY A 201 -12.58 3.35 -25.55
N ILE A 202 -11.92 3.18 -24.40
CA ILE A 202 -12.43 2.37 -23.28
C ILE A 202 -12.88 3.29 -22.13
N PRO A 203 -14.20 3.42 -21.89
CA PRO A 203 -14.75 4.38 -20.94
C PRO A 203 -14.68 3.86 -19.51
N TYR A 204 -14.00 4.61 -18.63
CA TYR A 204 -13.97 4.37 -17.19
C TYR A 204 -14.70 5.49 -16.47
N LEU A 205 -15.28 5.18 -15.30
CA LEU A 205 -15.90 6.16 -14.41
C LEU A 205 -14.91 6.51 -13.28
N TYR A 206 -14.44 7.75 -13.28
CA TYR A 206 -13.59 8.28 -12.21
C TYR A 206 -14.47 8.98 -11.17
N LEU A 207 -14.32 8.59 -9.91
CA LEU A 207 -15.04 9.13 -8.76
C LEU A 207 -14.05 9.51 -7.65
N GLY A 208 -14.38 10.53 -6.86
CA GLY A 208 -13.68 10.91 -5.64
C GLY A 208 -14.48 10.52 -4.40
N SER A 209 -13.79 10.19 -3.31
CA SER A 209 -14.41 9.90 -2.00
C SER A 209 -15.04 11.14 -1.36
N GLU A 210 -14.61 12.33 -1.79
CA GLU A 210 -15.09 13.63 -1.31
C GLU A 210 -15.45 14.54 -2.48
N ALA A 211 -16.50 15.34 -2.31
CA ALA A 211 -16.96 16.28 -3.34
C ALA A 211 -15.89 17.33 -3.69
N GLU A 212 -15.18 17.84 -2.68
CA GLU A 212 -14.12 18.83 -2.82
C GLU A 212 -12.95 18.28 -3.63
N THR A 213 -12.52 17.05 -3.31
CA THR A 213 -11.49 16.33 -4.08
C THR A 213 -11.92 16.11 -5.53
N ALA A 214 -13.17 15.73 -5.77
CA ALA A 214 -13.70 15.57 -7.13
C ALA A 214 -13.67 16.90 -7.92
N VAL A 215 -13.99 18.03 -7.29
CA VAL A 215 -13.91 19.35 -7.91
C VAL A 215 -12.45 19.74 -8.17
N ALA A 216 -11.54 19.50 -7.23
CA ALA A 216 -10.13 19.82 -7.38
C ALA A 216 -9.49 19.10 -8.58
N GLU A 217 -9.87 17.84 -8.82
CA GLU A 217 -9.43 17.06 -9.99
C GLU A 217 -9.89 17.67 -11.32
N THR A 218 -11.00 18.43 -11.35
CA THR A 218 -11.45 19.14 -12.56
C THR A 218 -10.72 20.45 -12.84
N ARG A 219 -9.98 20.99 -11.85
CA ARG A 219 -9.14 22.20 -11.98
C ARG A 219 -9.88 23.43 -12.55
N PRO A 220 -11.05 23.81 -11.99
CA PRO A 220 -11.80 24.98 -12.46
C PRO A 220 -10.94 26.25 -12.37
N HIS A 221 -11.02 27.10 -13.38
CA HIS A 221 -10.45 28.45 -13.36
C HIS A 221 -11.42 29.43 -12.69
N THR A 222 -10.92 30.61 -12.32
CA THR A 222 -11.75 31.66 -11.71
C THR A 222 -12.92 32.04 -12.63
N GLY A 223 -14.14 31.94 -12.13
CA GLY A 223 -15.37 32.22 -12.88
C GLY A 223 -15.97 31.00 -13.60
N GLU A 224 -15.26 29.86 -13.62
CA GLU A 224 -15.85 28.60 -14.06
C GLU A 224 -16.67 27.96 -12.94
N HIS A 225 -17.76 27.30 -13.32
CA HIS A 225 -18.62 26.57 -12.41
C HIS A 225 -18.47 25.07 -12.64
N ALA A 226 -18.43 24.30 -11.57
CA ALA A 226 -18.40 22.84 -11.61
C ALA A 226 -19.74 22.26 -11.15
N CYS A 227 -20.21 21.24 -11.86
CA CYS A 227 -21.35 20.44 -11.47
C CYS A 227 -20.86 19.19 -10.74
N VAL A 228 -21.40 18.92 -9.55
CA VAL A 228 -21.07 17.73 -8.77
C VAL A 228 -22.27 16.81 -8.70
N ALA A 229 -22.06 15.54 -9.02
CA ALA A 229 -23.05 14.48 -8.84
C ALA A 229 -22.59 13.52 -7.75
N THR A 230 -23.56 12.99 -7.02
CA THR A 230 -23.37 11.98 -5.98
C THR A 230 -23.75 10.61 -6.54
N PHE A 231 -22.91 9.62 -6.27
CA PHE A 231 -23.08 8.23 -6.68
C PHE A 231 -23.14 7.35 -5.43
N ASP A 232 -24.18 6.54 -5.32
CA ASP A 232 -24.21 5.42 -4.39
C ASP A 232 -23.75 4.17 -5.15
N ILE A 233 -22.59 3.63 -4.78
CA ILE A 233 -22.01 2.45 -5.40
C ILE A 233 -22.41 1.18 -4.64
N PRO A 234 -22.58 0.03 -5.34
CA PRO A 234 -22.73 -1.25 -4.68
C PRO A 234 -21.45 -1.61 -3.91
N ALA A 235 -21.50 -2.67 -3.11
CA ALA A 235 -20.28 -3.27 -2.58
C ALA A 235 -19.38 -3.70 -3.75
N ILE A 236 -18.15 -3.18 -3.77
CA ILE A 236 -17.15 -3.49 -4.80
C ILE A 236 -15.94 -4.14 -4.17
N ARG A 237 -15.20 -4.89 -4.99
CA ARG A 237 -13.87 -5.37 -4.65
C ARG A 237 -12.86 -4.42 -5.28
N ALA A 238 -12.17 -3.63 -4.45
CA ALA A 238 -11.23 -2.62 -4.91
C ALA A 238 -9.83 -2.93 -4.38
N VAL A 239 -8.83 -2.68 -5.21
CA VAL A 239 -7.41 -2.71 -4.81
C VAL A 239 -7.05 -1.34 -4.24
N ASP A 240 -6.43 -1.31 -3.07
CA ASP A 240 -5.87 -0.10 -2.48
C ASP A 240 -4.36 -0.01 -2.73
N LEU A 241 -3.98 0.94 -3.60
CA LEU A 241 -2.58 1.22 -3.94
C LEU A 241 -2.03 2.45 -3.22
N ARG A 242 -2.73 3.01 -2.22
CA ARG A 242 -2.28 4.22 -1.49
C ARG A 242 -1.08 3.96 -0.59
N ASP A 243 -1.01 2.76 -0.03
CA ASP A 243 0.10 2.31 0.81
C ASP A 243 0.33 0.80 0.69
N PRO A 244 0.87 0.30 -0.44
CA PRO A 244 1.07 -1.13 -0.63
C PRO A 244 1.95 -1.77 0.46
N ARG A 245 2.97 -1.04 0.89
CA ARG A 245 3.98 -1.52 1.84
C ARG A 245 3.45 -1.66 3.27
N GLY A 246 2.57 -0.77 3.69
CA GLY A 246 1.91 -0.87 5.00
C GLY A 246 0.72 -1.83 5.02
N GLN A 247 0.20 -2.22 3.85
CA GLN A 247 -0.98 -3.07 3.74
C GLN A 247 -0.65 -4.55 3.53
N ILE A 248 0.40 -4.87 2.77
CA ILE A 248 0.84 -6.25 2.59
C ILE A 248 1.70 -6.65 3.79
N SER A 249 1.28 -7.72 4.48
CA SER A 249 2.04 -8.28 5.58
C SER A 249 3.06 -9.31 5.08
N PRO A 250 4.34 -9.23 5.48
CA PRO A 250 5.31 -10.30 5.23
C PRO A 250 5.09 -11.51 6.14
N PHE A 251 4.32 -11.38 7.24
CA PHE A 251 4.12 -12.43 8.25
C PHE A 251 3.17 -13.55 7.81
N ILE A 252 2.52 -13.41 6.65
CA ILE A 252 1.65 -14.44 6.07
C ILE A 252 2.37 -15.32 5.05
N LEU A 253 3.67 -15.06 4.82
CA LEU A 253 4.52 -15.80 3.89
C LEU A 253 5.15 -17.01 4.56
N SER A 254 5.53 -18.00 3.77
CA SER A 254 5.95 -19.31 4.28
C SER A 254 7.46 -19.42 4.50
N ASP A 255 8.26 -18.64 3.76
CA ASP A 255 9.72 -18.73 3.79
C ASP A 255 10.40 -17.40 3.39
N ALA A 256 11.72 -17.36 3.58
CA ALA A 256 12.56 -16.20 3.32
C ALA A 256 12.68 -15.84 1.83
N GLU A 257 12.47 -16.81 0.92
CA GLU A 257 12.49 -16.56 -0.52
C GLU A 257 11.26 -15.77 -0.93
N GLU A 258 10.07 -16.15 -0.45
CA GLU A 258 8.84 -15.40 -0.65
C GLU A 258 8.93 -13.97 -0.07
N VAL A 259 9.52 -13.82 1.13
CA VAL A 259 9.76 -12.51 1.76
C VAL A 259 10.68 -11.65 0.89
N SER A 260 11.79 -12.22 0.41
CA SER A 260 12.75 -11.52 -0.44
C SER A 260 12.14 -11.13 -1.80
N GLN A 261 11.32 -12.01 -2.37
CA GLN A 261 10.58 -11.74 -3.59
C GLN A 261 9.55 -10.62 -3.40
N LEU A 262 8.75 -10.67 -2.32
CA LEU A 262 7.80 -9.60 -2.00
C LEU A 262 8.51 -8.26 -1.78
N ARG A 263 9.62 -8.26 -1.04
CA ARG A 263 10.43 -7.06 -0.79
C ARG A 263 10.84 -6.39 -2.10
N ALA A 264 11.22 -7.18 -3.09
CA ALA A 264 11.60 -6.69 -4.40
C ALA A 264 10.40 -6.33 -5.29
N ASP A 265 9.23 -6.92 -5.10
CA ASP A 265 8.02 -6.57 -5.85
C ASP A 265 7.37 -5.26 -5.36
N LEU A 266 7.51 -4.91 -4.07
CA LEU A 266 6.82 -3.76 -3.46
C LEU A 266 7.05 -2.41 -4.17
N PRO A 267 8.28 -2.04 -4.59
CA PRO A 267 8.48 -0.77 -5.28
C PRO A 267 7.72 -0.65 -6.61
N LEU A 268 7.43 -1.77 -7.29
CA LEU A 268 6.57 -1.77 -8.48
C LEU A 268 5.15 -1.31 -8.12
N LEU A 269 4.59 -1.85 -7.03
CA LEU A 269 3.22 -1.53 -6.58
C LEU A 269 3.13 -0.09 -6.08
N GLU A 270 4.11 0.36 -5.29
CA GLU A 270 4.20 1.76 -4.84
C GLU A 270 4.26 2.70 -6.05
N ARG A 271 5.09 2.35 -7.04
CA ARG A 271 5.22 3.17 -8.24
C ARG A 271 3.96 3.17 -9.10
N LEU A 272 3.27 2.04 -9.21
CA LEU A 272 1.98 1.97 -9.89
C LEU A 272 0.95 2.89 -9.21
N GLY A 273 0.88 2.84 -7.88
CA GLY A 273 0.06 3.76 -7.07
C GLY A 273 0.40 5.21 -7.34
N ASP A 274 1.68 5.58 -7.27
CA ASP A 274 2.17 6.93 -7.54
C ASP A 274 1.79 7.43 -8.93
N GLU A 275 1.99 6.62 -9.99
CA GLU A 275 1.63 7.02 -11.35
C GLU A 275 0.11 7.24 -11.50
N LEU A 276 -0.72 6.47 -10.79
CA LEU A 276 -2.17 6.66 -10.76
C LEU A 276 -2.61 7.92 -9.99
N THR A 277 -1.75 8.50 -9.14
CA THR A 277 -2.01 9.80 -8.49
C THR A 277 -1.62 10.99 -9.36
N LYS A 278 -0.80 10.79 -10.40
CA LYS A 278 -0.34 11.90 -11.24
C LYS A 278 -1.43 12.42 -12.16
N PRO A 279 -1.52 13.74 -12.34
CA PRO A 279 -2.52 14.32 -13.21
C PRO A 279 -2.23 14.06 -14.68
N VAL A 280 -3.28 13.75 -15.44
CA VAL A 280 -3.20 13.69 -16.91
C VAL A 280 -3.23 15.12 -17.43
N LEU A 281 -2.17 15.54 -18.11
CA LEU A 281 -2.18 16.81 -18.83
C LEU A 281 -3.26 16.74 -19.92
N PRO A 282 -4.18 17.71 -20.01
CA PRO A 282 -5.17 17.73 -21.07
C PRO A 282 -4.46 17.79 -22.42
N ARG A 283 -4.70 16.82 -23.29
CA ARG A 283 -4.28 16.90 -24.69
C ARG A 283 -5.18 17.92 -25.39
N GLY A 284 -4.61 19.06 -25.75
CA GLY A 284 -5.19 19.98 -26.73
C GLY A 284 -5.87 21.23 -26.16
N GLY A 285 -5.14 22.03 -25.39
CA GLY A 285 -5.27 23.47 -25.56
C GLY A 285 -4.48 23.86 -26.81
N VAL A 286 -5.14 23.95 -27.96
CA VAL A 286 -4.56 24.69 -29.09
C VAL A 286 -4.43 26.12 -28.58
N CYS A 287 -3.21 26.52 -28.26
CA CYS A 287 -2.87 27.91 -28.07
C CYS A 287 -3.02 28.58 -29.44
N CYS A 288 -4.24 29.01 -29.76
CA CYS A 288 -4.45 30.03 -30.77
C CYS A 288 -3.92 31.34 -30.19
N MET A 289 -2.59 31.51 -30.17
CA MET A 289 -2.01 32.84 -30.24
C MET A 289 -2.36 33.39 -31.62
N ASN A 290 -3.44 34.16 -31.68
CA ASN A 290 -3.63 35.10 -32.76
C ASN A 290 -2.44 36.06 -32.76
N ARG A 291 -1.95 36.36 -33.98
CA ARG A 291 -1.08 37.52 -34.25
C ARG A 291 -1.73 38.81 -33.78
#